data_AF-A0A948CUJ8-F1
#
_entry.id   AF-A0A948CUJ8-F1
#
_cell.length_a   1.000
_cell.length_b   1.000
_cell.length_c   1.000
_cell.angle_alpha   90.00
_cell.angle_beta   90.00
_cell.angle_gamma   90.00
#
_symmetry.space_group_name_H-M   'P 1'
#
loop_
_entity.id
_entity.type
_entity.pdbx_description
1 polymer ?
#
loop_
_entity_poly.entity_id
_entity_poly.type
_entity_poly.pdbx_seq_one_letter_code
_entity_poly.pdbx_strand_id
1 'polypeptide(L)' 'MYFDSVGDLLRMSGHGSYVWFCYGATVFVLVTLVVVARRRRKQAELQIRAIVRRKNATSATTK' A
#
# COMPACT_ATOMS: atom_id res chain seq x y z
N MET A 1 20.45 -7.29 -36.32
CA MET A 1 19.92 -7.31 -34.95
C MET A 1 18.61 -6.54 -34.98
N TYR A 2 17.47 -7.17 -34.75
CA TYR A 2 16.13 -6.61 -35.08
C TYR A 2 15.48 -5.83 -33.91
N PHE A 3 16.18 -5.69 -32.78
CA PHE A 3 15.74 -4.95 -31.61
C PHE A 3 16.96 -4.27 -30.97
N ASP A 4 17.36 -3.10 -31.49
CA ASP A 4 18.56 -2.38 -31.04
C ASP A 4 18.36 -1.56 -29.75
N SER A 5 17.15 -1.51 -29.20
CA SER A 5 16.92 -0.79 -27.93
C SER A 5 15.63 -1.17 -27.21
N VAL A 6 15.72 -1.28 -25.89
CA VAL A 6 14.59 -1.26 -24.94
C VAL A 6 13.65 -0.06 -25.18
N GLY A 7 14.15 1.00 -25.80
CA GLY A 7 13.37 2.16 -26.25
C GLY A 7 12.40 1.89 -27.41
N ASP A 8 12.66 0.91 -28.27
CA ASP A 8 11.76 0.54 -29.39
C ASP A 8 10.58 -0.33 -28.90
N LEU A 9 10.81 -1.15 -27.87
CA LEU A 9 9.76 -1.86 -27.15
C LEU A 9 8.82 -0.90 -26.38
N LEU A 10 9.35 0.24 -25.92
CA LEU A 10 8.61 1.37 -25.35
C LEU A 10 8.01 2.31 -26.41
N ARG A 11 8.33 2.13 -27.68
CA ARG A 11 7.89 3.02 -28.77
C ARG A 11 7.21 2.29 -29.91
N MET A 12 6.70 1.07 -29.68
CA MET A 12 5.91 0.37 -30.67
C MET A 12 4.69 1.24 -31.05
N SER A 13 4.79 1.91 -32.20
CA SER A 13 3.80 2.86 -32.72
C SER A 13 3.44 4.04 -31.78
N GLY A 14 4.40 4.64 -31.07
CA GLY A 14 4.21 5.96 -30.42
C GLY A 14 3.40 6.00 -29.12
N HIS A 15 2.94 4.87 -28.58
CA HIS A 15 2.06 4.81 -27.41
C HIS A 15 2.68 4.25 -26.11
N GLY A 16 3.94 3.81 -26.10
CA GLY A 16 4.45 3.11 -24.90
C GLY A 16 4.68 4.02 -23.68
N SER A 17 4.71 5.34 -23.84
CA SER A 17 4.59 6.28 -22.71
C SER A 17 3.25 6.12 -22.00
N TYR A 18 2.16 5.96 -22.76
CA TYR A 18 0.80 5.80 -22.22
C TYR A 18 0.65 4.51 -21.41
N VAL A 19 1.21 3.40 -21.90
CA VAL A 19 1.21 2.11 -21.17
C VAL A 19 1.95 2.23 -19.84
N TRP A 20 3.10 2.90 -19.84
CA TRP A 20 3.85 3.16 -18.62
C TRP A 20 3.10 4.07 -17.64
N PHE A 21 2.35 5.06 -18.13
CA PHE A 21 1.47 5.87 -17.29
C PHE A 21 0.35 5.02 -16.69
N CYS A 22 -0.31 4.16 -17.46
CA CYS A 22 -1.34 3.25 -16.95
C CYS A 22 -0.77 2.29 -15.91
N TYR A 23 0.36 1.63 -16.19
CA TYR A 23 1.03 0.74 -15.24
C TYR A 23 1.49 1.50 -13.99
N GLY A 24 2.10 2.68 -14.17
CA GLY A 24 2.52 3.54 -13.07
C GLY A 24 1.34 3.96 -12.20
N ALA A 25 0.21 4.34 -12.80
CA ALA A 25 -1.01 4.70 -12.08
C ALA A 25 -1.58 3.50 -11.31
N THR A 26 -1.64 2.31 -11.92
CA THR A 26 -2.11 1.09 -11.23
C THR A 26 -1.20 0.73 -10.06
N VAL A 27 0.13 0.74 -10.26
CA VAL A 27 1.10 0.48 -9.19
C VAL A 27 0.97 1.52 -8.09
N PHE A 28 0.78 2.80 -8.44
CA PHE A 28 0.57 3.87 -7.48
C PHE A 28 -0.68 3.66 -6.62
N VAL A 29 -1.81 3.27 -7.22
CA VAL A 29 -3.04 2.93 -6.50
C VAL A 29 -2.82 1.72 -5.57
N LEU A 30 -2.14 0.67 -6.03
CA LEU A 30 -1.84 -0.50 -5.21
C LEU A 30 -0.92 -0.14 -4.02
N VAL A 31 0.13 0.64 -4.26
CA VAL A 31 1.07 1.08 -3.22
C VAL A 31 0.34 1.95 -2.19
N THR A 32 -0.46 2.93 -2.63
CA THR A 32 -1.23 3.79 -1.72
C THR A 32 -2.22 2.97 -0.88
N LEU A 33 -2.91 1.99 -1.47
CA LEU A 33 -3.80 1.10 -0.73
C LEU A 33 -3.05 0.28 0.33
N VAL A 34 -1.90 -0.30 -0.02
CA VAL A 34 -1.06 -1.06 0.92
C VAL A 34 -0.54 -0.17 2.05
N VAL A 35 -0.09 1.05 1.75
CA VAL A 35 0.39 2.01 2.75
C VAL A 35 -0.74 2.40 3.70
N VAL A 36 -1.93 2.70 3.18
CA VAL A 36 -3.11 3.04 3.99
C VAL A 36 -3.52 1.84 4.85
N ALA A 37 -3.57 0.63 4.30
CA ALA A 37 -3.90 -0.58 5.06
C ALA A 37 -2.90 -0.83 6.19
N ARG A 38 -1.59 -0.66 5.93
CA ARG A 38 -0.54 -0.78 6.96
C ARG A 38 -0.68 0.28 8.05
N ARG A 39 -0.99 1.53 7.69
CA ARG A 39 -1.22 2.61 8.67
C ARG A 39 -2.45 2.33 9.55
N ARG A 40 -3.56 1.89 8.95
CA ARG A 40 -4.78 1.52 9.67
C ARG A 40 -4.55 0.35 10.64
N ARG A 41 -3.79 -0.67 10.22
CA ARG A 41 -3.43 -1.80 11.09
C ARG A 41 -2.64 -1.36 12.33
N LYS A 42 -1.64 -0.49 12.16
CA LYS A 42 -0.88 0.05 13.31
C LYS A 42 -1.76 0.84 14.28
N GLN A 43 -2.69 1.65 13.76
CA GLN A 43 -3.63 2.40 14.60
C GLN A 43 -4.58 1.48 15.37
N ALA A 44 -5.13 0.46 14.71
CA ALA A 44 -6.01 -0.52 15.35
C ALA A 44 -5.29 -1.27 16.49
N GLU A 45 -4.03 -1.67 16.28
CA GLU A 45 -3.25 -2.36 17.30
C GLU A 45 -3.01 -1.48 18.56
N LEU A 46 -2.70 -0.20 18.37
CA LEU A 46 -2.55 0.75 19.47
C LEU A 46 -3.87 0.92 20.25
N GLN A 47 -5.01 1.00 19.55
CA GLN A 47 -6.32 1.10 20.20
C GLN A 47 -6.67 -0.16 20.99
N ILE A 48 -6.40 -1.35 20.45
CA ILE A 48 -6.64 -2.62 21.14
C ILE A 48 -5.80 -2.69 22.42
N ARG A 49 -4.50 -2.35 22.36
CA ARG A 49 -3.61 -2.33 23.53
C ARG A 49 -4.12 -1.38 24.62
N ALA A 50 -4.62 -0.19 24.24
CA ALA A 50 -5.20 0.77 25.18
C ALA A 50 -6.48 0.24 25.86
N ILE A 51 -7.35 -0.45 25.11
CA ILE A 51 -8.59 -1.04 25.65
C ILE A 51 -8.28 -2.18 26.62
N VAL A 52 -7.35 -3.09 26.26
CA VAL A 52 -6.94 -4.21 27.12
C VAL A 52 -6.37 -3.71 28.45
N ARG A 53 -5.51 -2.67 28.43
CA ARG A 53 -4.96 -2.08 29.65
C ARG A 53 -6.03 -1.55 30.59
N ARG A 54 -7.08 -0.92 30.05
CA ARG A 54 -8.22 -0.43 30.86
C ARG A 54 -9.03 -1.57 31.46
N LYS A 55 -9.35 -2.61 30.68
CA LYS A 55 -10.09 -3.78 31.17
C LYS A 55 -9.39 -4.48 32.33
N ASN A 56 -8.06 -4.60 32.29
CA ASN A 56 -7.28 -5.24 33.36
C ASN A 56 -7.27 -4.41 34.66
N ALA A 57 -7.35 -3.08 34.58
CA ALA A 57 -7.42 -2.22 35.76
C ALA A 57 -8.79 -2.28 36.45
N THR A 58 -9.88 -2.31 35.67
CA THR A 58 -11.24 -2.38 36.22
C THR A 58 -11.53 -3.72 36.89
N SER A 59 -10.99 -4.83 36.37
CA SER A 59 -11.18 -6.17 36.94
C SER A 59 -10.39 -6.41 38.24
N ALA A 60 -9.35 -5.62 38.50
CA ALA A 60 -8.60 -5.65 39.77
C ALA A 60 -9.34 -4.94 40.92
N THR A 61 -10.24 -4.00 40.64
CA THR A 61 -11.00 -3.23 41.64
C THR A 61 -12.29 -3.93 42.10
N THR A 62 -12.70 -5.03 41.45
CA THR A 62 -13.96 -5.75 41.77
C THR A 62 -13.73 -7.07 42.54
N LYS A 63 -12.54 -7.30 43.09
CA LYS A 63 -12.30 -8.35 44.09
C LYS A 63 -12.03 -7.72 45.44
#